data_AF-A0A841D958-F1
#
_entry.id   AF-A0A841D958-F1
#
_cell.length_a   1.000
_cell.length_b   1.000
_cell.length_c   1.000
_cell.angle_alpha   90.00
_cell.angle_beta   90.00
_cell.angle_gamma   90.00
#
_symmetry.space_group_name_H-M   'P 1'
#
loop_
_entity.id
_entity.type
_entity.pdbx_description
1 polymer ?
#
loop_
_entity_poly.entity_id
_entity_poly.type
_entity_poly.pdbx_seq_one_letter_code
_entity_poly.pdbx_strand_id
1 'polypeptide(L)'
;MTERILEVRAGSGLDGLRFGMDEPQVREGLASYGNVLDATAPGGALSLRTQGHDDSFSIYAAFEADGTLFTLEIWRPDDVSLIDVSLFGISVFTTPADRFLSRLAGLGHRIDFEDKWHPLLPEASIGLDREGGDDCDDDGLSRYFQSVFIAPHGYYSSPSSARCSG
;
A
#
# COMPACT_ATOMS: atom_id res chain seq x y z
N MET A 1 9.84 1.70 -20.68
CA MET A 1 8.61 1.04 -21.15
C MET A 1 8.13 0.28 -19.93
N THR A 2 6.95 0.60 -19.38
CA THR A 2 6.52 0.00 -18.10
C THR A 2 6.39 -1.51 -18.24
N GLU A 3 7.14 -2.28 -17.46
CA GLU A 3 7.18 -3.73 -17.60
C GLU A 3 5.95 -4.41 -16.99
N ARG A 4 5.31 -3.80 -15.98
CA ARG A 4 4.11 -4.35 -15.34
C ARG A 4 3.23 -3.28 -14.68
N ILE A 5 1.91 -3.47 -14.74
CA ILE A 5 0.92 -2.63 -14.04
C ILE A 5 0.24 -3.48 -12.96
N LEU A 6 0.23 -3.00 -11.72
CA LEU A 6 -0.46 -3.61 -10.58
C LEU A 6 -1.69 -2.77 -10.24
N GLU A 7 -2.88 -3.35 -10.37
CA GLU A 7 -4.14 -2.68 -10.05
C GLU A 7 -4.50 -2.88 -8.58
N VAL A 8 -4.60 -1.77 -7.84
CA VAL A 8 -5.18 -1.75 -6.49
C VAL A 8 -6.69 -1.86 -6.60
N ARG A 9 -7.24 -2.87 -5.92
CA ARG A 9 -8.69 -3.06 -5.79
C ARG A 9 -9.08 -2.71 -4.37
N ALA A 10 -9.56 -1.47 -4.19
CA ALA A 10 -9.97 -0.94 -2.90
C ALA A 10 -10.83 -1.96 -2.10
N GLY A 11 -10.44 -2.20 -0.85
CA GLY A 11 -11.09 -3.15 0.04
C GLY A 11 -11.02 -4.63 -0.36
N SER A 12 -10.34 -4.98 -1.46
CA SER A 12 -10.24 -6.35 -1.99
C SER A 12 -8.81 -6.87 -2.11
N GLY A 13 -7.82 -6.01 -2.33
CA GLY A 13 -6.40 -6.36 -2.40
C GLY A 13 -5.67 -5.78 -3.61
N LEU A 14 -4.68 -6.51 -4.12
CA LEU A 14 -3.81 -6.15 -5.23
C LEU A 14 -3.86 -7.25 -6.28
N ASP A 15 -3.80 -6.95 -7.58
CA ASP A 15 -3.70 -7.93 -8.68
C ASP A 15 -3.36 -9.39 -8.27
N GLY A 16 -4.31 -10.32 -8.37
CA GLY A 16 -4.16 -11.71 -7.89
C GLY A 16 -4.18 -11.97 -6.36
N LEU A 17 -3.72 -11.05 -5.53
CA LEU A 17 -3.76 -11.12 -4.05
C LEU A 17 -5.09 -10.60 -3.49
N ARG A 18 -5.76 -11.38 -2.65
CA ARG A 18 -7.05 -11.01 -2.05
C ARG A 18 -7.01 -11.16 -0.54
N PHE A 19 -7.64 -10.21 0.17
CA PHE A 19 -7.82 -10.33 1.61
C PHE A 19 -8.58 -11.62 1.94
N GLY A 20 -8.15 -12.30 3.01
CA GLY A 20 -8.67 -13.61 3.40
C GLY A 20 -7.98 -14.81 2.73
N MET A 21 -7.06 -14.61 1.76
CA MET A 21 -6.21 -15.69 1.27
C MET A 21 -5.29 -16.22 2.37
N ASP A 22 -4.99 -17.52 2.36
CA ASP A 22 -4.04 -18.10 3.30
C ASP A 22 -2.58 -17.75 2.92
N GLU A 23 -1.66 -17.90 3.89
CA GLU A 23 -0.24 -17.60 3.67
C GLU A 23 0.38 -18.32 2.45
N PRO A 24 0.15 -19.64 2.23
CA PRO A 24 0.68 -20.32 1.05
C PRO A 24 0.22 -19.70 -0.27
N GLN A 25 -1.07 -19.35 -0.38
CA GLN A 25 -1.63 -18.69 -1.58
C GLN A 25 -1.00 -17.31 -1.78
N VAL A 26 -0.84 -16.53 -0.71
CA VAL A 26 -0.22 -15.21 -0.79
C VAL A 26 1.23 -15.33 -1.21
N ARG A 27 1.99 -16.29 -0.64
CA ARG A 27 3.38 -16.53 -1.01
C ARG A 27 3.52 -16.87 -2.49
N GLU A 28 2.66 -17.74 -3.01
CA GLU A 28 2.65 -18.09 -4.43
C GLU A 28 2.38 -16.85 -5.32
N GLY A 29 1.38 -16.04 -4.94
CA GLY A 29 1.10 -14.78 -5.65
C GLY A 29 2.27 -13.79 -5.59
N LEU A 30 2.85 -13.62 -4.41
CA LEU A 30 4.00 -12.75 -4.16
C LEU A 30 5.26 -13.18 -4.91
N ALA A 31 5.45 -14.49 -5.10
CA ALA A 31 6.56 -15.05 -5.86
C ALA A 31 6.53 -14.69 -7.36
N SER A 32 5.35 -14.30 -7.89
CA SER A 32 5.25 -13.79 -9.26
C SER A 32 5.90 -12.41 -9.45
N TYR A 33 6.16 -11.69 -8.34
CA TYR A 33 6.74 -10.36 -8.32
C TYR A 33 8.24 -10.40 -7.97
N GLY A 34 8.70 -11.39 -7.19
CA GLY A 34 10.12 -11.49 -6.86
C GLY A 34 10.40 -12.52 -5.77
N ASN A 35 11.52 -12.34 -5.07
CA ASN A 35 11.90 -13.23 -3.99
C ASN A 35 11.04 -12.95 -2.75
N VAL A 36 10.37 -13.98 -2.23
CA VAL A 36 9.55 -13.85 -1.02
C VAL A 36 10.38 -14.20 0.20
N LEU A 37 10.45 -13.26 1.13
CA LEU A 37 11.16 -13.36 2.39
C LEU A 37 10.16 -13.37 3.54
N ASP A 38 10.48 -14.15 4.57
CA ASP A 38 9.76 -14.05 5.84
C ASP A 38 10.12 -12.73 6.51
N ALA A 39 9.10 -12.00 6.94
CA ALA A 39 9.21 -10.75 7.66
C ALA A 39 8.41 -10.83 8.95
N THR A 40 8.58 -9.84 9.81
CA THR A 40 7.77 -9.69 11.02
C THR A 40 7.27 -8.27 11.05
N ALA A 41 5.95 -8.11 11.07
CA ALA A 41 5.33 -6.81 11.25
C ALA A 41 5.46 -6.36 12.72
N PRO A 42 5.35 -5.05 13.01
CA PRO A 42 5.27 -4.55 14.38
C PRO A 42 4.23 -5.33 15.19
N GLY A 43 4.59 -5.74 16.41
CA GLY A 43 3.73 -6.57 17.27
C GLY A 43 3.86 -8.08 17.04
N GLY A 44 4.78 -8.54 16.19
CA GLY A 44 5.08 -9.96 16.00
C GLY A 44 4.14 -10.69 15.03
N ALA A 45 3.29 -9.96 14.32
CA ALA A 45 2.41 -10.53 13.32
C ALA A 45 3.23 -11.09 12.15
N LEU A 46 2.77 -12.24 11.63
CA LEU A 46 3.36 -12.86 10.45
C LEU A 46 3.27 -11.86 9.28
N SER A 47 4.38 -11.71 8.57
CA SER A 47 4.42 -10.90 7.38
C SER A 47 5.30 -11.56 6.33
N LEU A 48 4.95 -11.35 5.06
CA LEU A 48 5.81 -11.66 3.93
C LEU A 48 6.25 -10.38 3.27
N ARG A 49 7.52 -10.33 2.87
CA ARG A 49 8.05 -9.26 2.03
C ARG A 49 8.44 -9.86 0.70
N THR A 50 7.89 -9.35 -0.40
CA THR A 50 8.52 -9.54 -1.70
C THR A 50 9.59 -8.50 -1.88
N GLN A 51 10.77 -8.94 -2.31
CA GLN A 51 11.82 -8.07 -2.84
C GLN A 51 11.93 -8.32 -4.35
N GLY A 52 11.87 -7.22 -5.12
CA GLY A 52 12.06 -7.28 -6.57
C GLY A 52 13.37 -7.93 -6.97
N HIS A 53 13.48 -8.40 -8.21
CA HIS A 53 14.70 -9.08 -8.70
C HIS A 53 15.97 -8.21 -8.63
N ASP A 54 15.82 -6.90 -8.58
CA ASP A 54 16.88 -5.89 -8.45
C ASP A 54 16.81 -5.12 -7.12
N ASP A 55 16.06 -5.65 -6.15
CA ASP A 55 15.81 -5.03 -4.84
C ASP A 55 15.11 -3.66 -4.89
N SER A 56 14.68 -3.20 -6.06
CA SER A 56 14.17 -1.84 -6.27
C SER A 56 12.77 -1.62 -5.73
N PHE A 57 12.01 -2.68 -5.42
CA PHE A 57 10.63 -2.57 -4.95
C PHE A 57 10.31 -3.57 -3.86
N SER A 58 9.33 -3.25 -3.02
CA SER A 58 8.86 -4.15 -1.96
C SER A 58 7.35 -4.14 -1.79
N ILE A 59 6.78 -5.34 -1.60
CA ILE A 59 5.39 -5.54 -1.19
C ILE A 59 5.40 -6.26 0.14
N TYR A 60 4.76 -5.67 1.15
CA TYR A 60 4.55 -6.28 2.45
C TYR A 60 3.12 -6.80 2.54
N ALA A 61 2.98 -8.08 2.88
CA ALA A 61 1.72 -8.69 3.24
C ALA A 61 1.73 -8.95 4.75
N ALA A 62 0.73 -8.47 5.48
CA ALA A 62 0.54 -8.81 6.89
C ALA A 62 -0.67 -9.73 7.05
N PHE A 63 -0.59 -10.64 8.02
CA PHE A 63 -1.61 -11.66 8.24
C PHE A 63 -2.27 -11.49 9.60
N GLU A 64 -3.55 -11.86 9.67
CA GLU A 64 -4.25 -12.08 10.92
C GLU A 64 -3.65 -13.28 11.70
N ALA A 65 -4.03 -13.41 12.97
CA ALA A 65 -3.59 -14.52 13.81
C ALA A 65 -4.04 -15.90 13.28
N ASP A 66 -5.08 -15.95 12.45
CA ASP A 66 -5.55 -17.17 11.78
C ASP A 66 -4.77 -17.51 10.50
N GLY A 67 -3.77 -16.70 10.13
CA GLY A 67 -2.92 -16.92 8.96
C GLY A 67 -3.51 -16.42 7.65
N THR A 68 -4.56 -15.58 7.69
CA THR A 68 -5.18 -15.00 6.49
C THR A 68 -4.67 -13.59 6.19
N LEU A 69 -4.56 -13.25 4.91
CA LEU A 69 -4.08 -11.94 4.45
C LEU A 69 -4.98 -10.82 4.97
N PHE A 70 -4.38 -9.90 5.71
CA PHE A 70 -5.06 -8.76 6.31
C PHE A 70 -4.73 -7.45 5.64
N THR A 71 -3.46 -7.14 5.38
CA THR A 71 -3.10 -5.86 4.77
C THR A 71 -2.00 -6.05 3.75
N LEU A 72 -1.93 -5.10 2.82
CA LEU A 72 -0.85 -4.98 1.86
C LEU A 72 -0.26 -3.57 1.95
N GLU A 73 1.05 -3.46 1.87
CA GLU A 73 1.73 -2.20 1.67
C GLU A 73 2.73 -2.34 0.53
N ILE A 74 2.65 -1.42 -0.42
CA ILE A 74 3.54 -1.40 -1.59
C ILE A 74 4.39 -0.15 -1.48
N TRP A 75 5.71 -0.35 -1.48
CA TRP A 75 6.67 0.74 -1.45
C TRP A 75 7.02 1.18 -2.86
N ARG A 76 7.17 2.49 -3.04
CA ARG A 76 7.55 3.11 -4.30
C ARG A 76 8.89 2.52 -4.74
N PRO A 77 8.97 2.03 -5.99
CA PRO A 77 10.23 1.52 -6.47
C PRO A 77 11.25 2.63 -6.73
N ASP A 78 12.53 2.32 -6.59
CA ASP A 78 13.62 3.23 -6.98
C ASP A 78 13.55 3.54 -8.48
N ASP A 79 13.27 2.52 -9.30
CA ASP A 79 12.96 2.66 -10.73
C ASP A 79 11.47 2.42 -11.00
N VAL A 80 10.72 3.53 -11.07
CA VAL A 80 9.28 3.55 -11.40
C VAL A 80 8.95 3.08 -12.82
N SER A 81 9.94 2.78 -13.66
CA SER A 81 9.71 2.19 -14.98
C SER A 81 9.50 0.67 -14.93
N LEU A 82 9.84 0.02 -13.82
CA LEU A 82 9.70 -1.44 -13.66
C LEU A 82 8.27 -1.83 -13.30
N ILE A 83 7.66 -1.09 -12.38
CA ILE A 83 6.31 -1.35 -11.87
C ILE A 83 5.52 -0.06 -11.80
N ASP A 84 4.33 -0.08 -12.38
CA ASP A 84 3.32 0.94 -12.18
C ASP A 84 2.21 0.41 -11.26
N VAL A 85 1.93 1.12 -10.16
CA VAL A 85 0.80 0.80 -9.29
C VAL A 85 -0.32 1.78 -9.60
N SER A 86 -1.49 1.25 -9.94
CA SER A 86 -2.66 2.05 -10.33
C SER A 86 -3.78 1.94 -9.30
N LEU A 87 -4.33 3.08 -8.91
CA LEU A 87 -5.53 3.18 -8.08
C LEU A 87 -6.58 4.00 -8.83
N PHE A 88 -7.77 3.42 -9.04
CA PHE A 88 -8.85 4.03 -9.83
C PHE A 88 -8.38 4.53 -11.21
N GLY A 89 -7.44 3.82 -11.84
CA GLY A 89 -6.87 4.17 -13.14
C GLY A 89 -5.80 5.28 -13.10
N ILE A 90 -5.34 5.69 -11.93
CA ILE A 90 -4.31 6.71 -11.73
C ILE A 90 -3.04 6.04 -11.20
N SER A 91 -1.91 6.26 -11.88
CA SER A 91 -0.61 5.80 -11.38
C SER A 91 -0.26 6.50 -10.06
N VAL A 92 -0.03 5.72 -9.01
CA VAL A 92 0.24 6.19 -7.65
C VAL A 92 1.63 6.81 -7.54
N PHE A 93 2.65 6.12 -8.07
CA PHE A 93 4.06 6.50 -7.86
C PHE A 93 4.65 7.45 -8.90
N THR A 94 3.97 7.64 -10.05
CA THR A 94 4.44 8.55 -11.11
C THR A 94 3.59 9.81 -11.25
N THR A 95 2.40 9.85 -10.65
CA THR A 95 1.59 11.07 -10.58
C THR A 95 2.00 11.88 -9.35
N PRO A 96 2.34 13.18 -9.47
CA PRO A 96 2.60 14.01 -8.29
C PRO A 96 1.43 13.95 -7.31
N ALA A 97 1.72 13.82 -6.01
CA ALA A 97 0.74 13.54 -4.96
C ALA A 97 -0.45 14.50 -5.02
N ASP A 98 -0.21 15.81 -5.12
CA ASP A 98 -1.28 16.81 -5.18
C ASP A 98 -2.18 16.65 -6.43
N ARG A 99 -1.61 16.23 -7.57
CA ARG A 99 -2.38 15.95 -8.79
C ARG A 99 -3.17 14.65 -8.66
N PHE A 100 -2.59 13.64 -8.01
CA PHE A 100 -3.26 12.37 -7.74
C PHE A 100 -4.48 12.59 -6.84
N LEU A 101 -4.28 13.28 -5.71
CA LEU A 101 -5.32 13.63 -4.75
C LEU A 101 -6.42 14.50 -5.38
N SER A 102 -6.04 15.50 -6.18
CA SER A 102 -7.00 16.32 -6.94
C SER A 102 -7.84 15.51 -7.91
N ARG A 103 -7.25 14.51 -8.59
CA ARG A 103 -7.98 13.61 -9.49
C ARG A 103 -8.95 12.70 -8.74
N LEU A 104 -8.53 12.13 -7.60
CA LEU A 104 -9.40 11.33 -6.75
C LEU A 104 -10.62 12.12 -6.25
N ALA A 105 -10.38 13.35 -5.77
CA ALA A 105 -11.46 14.25 -5.38
C ALA A 105 -12.39 14.57 -6.56
N GLY A 106 -11.82 14.77 -7.76
CA GLY A 106 -12.59 14.97 -9.00
C GLY A 106 -13.44 13.75 -9.42
N LEU A 107 -13.05 12.54 -8.99
CA LEU A 107 -13.84 11.31 -9.15
C LEU A 107 -14.90 11.12 -8.05
N GLY A 108 -14.96 12.03 -7.06
CA GLY A 108 -15.92 12.01 -5.97
C GLY A 108 -15.47 11.24 -4.72
N HIS A 109 -14.20 10.85 -4.64
CA HIS A 109 -13.65 10.22 -3.43
C HIS A 109 -13.45 11.25 -2.32
N ARG A 110 -13.71 10.85 -1.07
CA ARG A 110 -13.40 11.63 0.11
C ARG A 110 -11.96 11.32 0.52
N ILE A 111 -11.21 12.37 0.80
CA ILE A 111 -9.83 12.24 1.25
C ILE A 111 -9.74 12.93 2.61
N ASP A 112 -9.16 12.21 3.57
CA ASP A 112 -8.77 12.75 4.86
C ASP A 112 -7.36 13.35 4.75
N PHE A 113 -7.22 14.58 5.25
CA PHE A 113 -5.99 15.36 5.23
C PHE A 113 -5.58 15.82 6.65
N GLU A 114 -6.13 15.22 7.71
CA GLU A 114 -5.72 15.54 9.09
C GLU A 114 -4.21 15.39 9.29
N ASP A 115 -3.61 14.39 8.63
CA ASP A 115 -2.17 14.23 8.50
C ASP A 115 -1.75 14.47 7.03
N LYS A 116 -0.93 15.50 6.80
CA LYS A 116 -0.45 15.85 5.45
C LYS A 116 0.55 14.83 4.89
N TRP A 117 1.29 14.12 5.75
CA TRP A 117 2.24 13.09 5.37
C TRP A 117 1.51 11.78 5.07
N HIS A 118 0.36 11.54 5.72
CA HIS A 118 -0.40 10.30 5.58
C HIS A 118 -1.87 10.52 5.15
N PRO A 119 -2.15 11.03 3.93
CA PRO A 119 -3.52 11.15 3.46
C PRO A 119 -4.24 9.80 3.39
N LEU A 120 -5.52 9.78 3.78
CA LEU A 120 -6.33 8.56 3.80
C LEU A 120 -7.53 8.67 2.85
N LEU A 121 -7.93 7.54 2.28
CA LEU A 121 -9.24 7.36 1.65
C LEU A 121 -10.05 6.38 2.53
N PRO A 122 -10.78 6.87 3.54
CA PRO A 122 -11.38 6.00 4.54
C PRO A 122 -12.38 5.00 3.97
N GLU A 123 -13.18 5.42 2.97
CA GLU A 123 -14.16 4.55 2.31
C GLU A 123 -13.52 3.43 1.48
N ALA A 124 -12.32 3.67 0.96
CA ALA A 124 -11.56 2.71 0.17
C ALA A 124 -10.63 1.85 1.04
N SER A 125 -10.46 2.21 2.32
CA SER A 125 -9.50 1.58 3.24
C SER A 125 -8.08 1.62 2.70
N ILE A 126 -7.71 2.80 2.19
CA ILE A 126 -6.38 3.08 1.59
C ILE A 126 -5.69 4.17 2.39
N GLY A 127 -4.43 3.92 2.73
CA GLY A 127 -3.50 4.92 3.24
C GLY A 127 -2.44 5.23 2.19
N LEU A 128 -2.01 6.48 2.15
CA LEU A 128 -0.96 6.96 1.24
C LEU A 128 0.13 7.59 2.09
N ASP A 129 1.39 7.27 1.81
CA ASP A 129 2.53 7.83 2.53
C ASP A 129 3.31 8.82 1.65
N ARG A 130 3.68 9.96 2.24
CA ARG A 130 4.48 11.03 1.64
C ARG A 130 5.71 11.37 2.48
N GLU A 131 5.99 10.64 3.54
CA GLU A 131 7.10 10.95 4.43
C GLU A 131 8.45 10.60 3.78
N GLY A 132 9.36 11.58 3.70
CA GLY A 132 10.72 11.37 3.21
C GLY A 132 10.83 11.24 1.69
N GLY A 133 11.75 10.41 1.22
CA GLY A 133 12.10 10.27 -0.20
C GLY A 133 13.09 11.33 -0.70
N ASP A 134 13.78 11.03 -1.81
CA ASP A 134 14.83 11.90 -2.39
C ASP A 134 14.30 13.24 -2.93
N ASP A 135 12.98 13.34 -3.11
CA ASP A 135 12.27 14.47 -3.70
C ASP A 135 11.44 15.27 -2.68
N CYS A 136 11.71 15.10 -1.38
CA CYS A 136 11.02 15.82 -0.33
C CYS A 136 11.38 17.32 -0.28
N ASP A 137 10.42 18.13 0.17
CA ASP A 137 10.68 19.52 0.54
C ASP A 137 11.39 19.64 1.91
N ASP A 138 11.61 20.88 2.36
CA ASP A 138 12.27 21.17 3.65
C ASP A 138 11.48 20.65 4.87
N ASP A 139 10.19 20.34 4.71
CA ASP A 139 9.33 19.76 5.75
C ASP A 139 9.32 18.21 5.70
N GLY A 140 10.10 17.60 4.80
CA GLY A 140 10.13 16.15 4.59
C GLY A 140 8.92 15.60 3.85
N LEU A 141 8.16 16.45 3.13
CA LEU A 141 6.99 16.03 2.37
C LEU A 141 7.38 15.75 0.92
N SER A 142 7.26 14.49 0.49
CA SER A 142 7.56 14.09 -0.89
C SER A 142 6.58 14.66 -1.91
N ARG A 143 7.08 14.93 -3.11
CA ARG A 143 6.27 15.27 -4.28
C ARG A 143 5.53 14.05 -4.85
N TYR A 144 6.01 12.83 -4.63
CA TYR A 144 5.34 11.57 -5.01
C TYR A 144 5.01 10.74 -3.76
N PHE A 145 4.05 9.82 -3.85
CA PHE A 145 3.81 8.90 -2.73
C PHE A 145 4.96 7.90 -2.59
N GLN A 146 5.38 7.63 -1.36
CA GLN A 146 6.45 6.69 -1.04
C GLN A 146 5.91 5.29 -0.74
N SER A 147 4.68 5.17 -0.27
CA SER A 147 3.98 3.89 -0.19
C SER A 147 2.47 4.04 -0.41
N VAL A 148 1.82 2.92 -0.72
CA VAL A 148 0.37 2.77 -0.66
C VAL A 148 0.03 1.58 0.22
N PHE A 149 -0.76 1.86 1.26
CA PHE A 149 -1.31 0.88 2.18
C PHE A 149 -2.74 0.53 1.78
N ILE A 150 -3.05 -0.76 1.75
CA ILE A 150 -4.34 -1.30 1.31
C ILE A 150 -4.84 -2.25 2.41
N ALA A 151 -6.07 -2.03 2.86
CA ALA A 151 -6.72 -2.86 3.86
C ALA A 151 -8.15 -3.25 3.45
N PRO A 152 -8.76 -4.24 4.13
CA PRO A 152 -10.15 -4.63 3.98
C PRO A 152 -11.09 -3.46 4.23
N HIS A 153 -12.27 -3.53 3.61
CA HIS A 153 -13.32 -2.53 3.83
C HIS A 153 -13.60 -2.30 5.32
N GLY A 154 -13.62 -1.02 5.70
CA GLY A 154 -13.97 -0.61 7.06
C GLY A 154 -12.77 -0.50 8.00
N TYR A 155 -11.54 -0.75 7.52
CA TYR A 155 -10.32 -0.64 8.33
C TYR A 155 -10.21 0.71 9.06
N TYR A 156 -10.38 1.83 8.34
CA TYR A 156 -10.39 3.18 8.93
C TYR A 156 -11.76 3.65 9.42
N SER A 157 -12.82 2.85 9.22
CA SER A 157 -14.17 3.17 9.73
C SER A 157 -14.42 2.60 11.12
N SER A 158 -13.56 1.70 11.56
CA SER A 158 -13.56 1.22 12.94
C SER A 158 -13.00 2.34 13.83
N PRO A 159 -13.70 2.79 14.87
CA PRO A 159 -13.10 3.68 15.84
C PRO A 159 -11.91 2.95 16.45
N SER A 160 -10.69 3.37 16.11
CA SER A 160 -9.52 2.88 16.81
C SER A 160 -9.63 3.32 18.28
N SER A 161 -9.24 2.44 19.20
CA SER A 161 -9.12 2.63 20.66
C SER A 161 -10.29 2.24 21.59
N ALA A 162 -10.69 0.97 21.58
CA ALA A 162 -10.83 0.30 22.88
C ALA A 162 -9.43 -0.12 23.34
N ARG A 163 -8.77 0.83 24.00
CA ARG A 163 -7.61 0.68 24.90
C ARG A 163 -7.30 -0.78 25.29
N CYS A 164 -6.10 -1.26 24.95
CA CYS A 164 -5.39 -2.13 25.88
C CYS A 164 -5.01 -1.29 27.10
N SER A 165 -5.97 -1.11 27.99
CA SER A 165 -5.78 -0.72 29.39
C SER A 165 -6.57 -1.73 30.20
N GLY A 166 -5.85 -2.71 30.74
CA GLY A 166 -6.36 -3.79 31.57
C GLY A 166 -5.26 -4.81 31.79
#